data_AF-A0A0T6ZD19-F1
#
_entry.id   AF-A0A0T6ZD19-F1
#
_cell.length_a   1.000
_cell.length_b   1.000
_cell.length_c   1.000
_cell.angle_alpha   90.00
_cell.angle_beta   90.00
_cell.angle_gamma   90.00
#
_symmetry.space_group_name_H-M   'P 1'
#
loop_
_entity.id
_entity.type
_entity.pdbx_description
1 polymer ?
#
loop_
_entity_poly.entity_id
_entity_poly.type
_entity_poly.pdbx_seq_one_letter_code
_entity_poly.pdbx_strand_id
1 'polypeptide(L)'
;MPDHDQLDQSIYIHLTTAHGPSKRGLAGTGRSRRRERLSAHSIATDIAKAIRINHRIERYGATVPEAEVIDLLAEELWNVPAVTTKELVGIDANKRDTAKRTITNVLLTALTSRYECTFFRPAYRGMGPSTAATN
;
A
#
# COMPACT_ATOMS: atom_id res chain seq x y z
N MET A 1 1.14 -22.69 -1.19
CA MET A 1 1.73 -21.34 -1.01
C MET A 1 0.90 -20.62 0.03
N PRO A 2 1.48 -19.80 0.92
CA PRO A 2 0.67 -18.95 1.79
C PRO A 2 -0.27 -18.11 0.92
N ASP A 3 -1.54 -18.10 1.31
CA ASP A 3 -2.55 -17.27 0.68
C ASP A 3 -2.25 -15.80 1.02
N HIS A 4 -1.89 -15.02 0.02
CA HIS A 4 -1.52 -13.61 0.16
C HIS A 4 -2.69 -12.67 -0.16
N ASP A 5 -3.93 -13.18 -0.29
CA ASP A 5 -5.11 -12.39 -0.65
C ASP A 5 -5.33 -11.21 0.30
N GLN A 6 -5.09 -11.40 1.61
CA GLN A 6 -5.21 -10.32 2.61
C GLN A 6 -4.15 -9.23 2.44
N LEU A 7 -2.94 -9.62 2.02
CA LEU A 7 -1.85 -8.68 1.79
C LEU A 7 -2.09 -7.90 0.49
N ASP A 8 -2.44 -8.60 -0.59
CA ASP A 8 -2.83 -8.03 -1.88
C ASP A 8 -3.96 -7.00 -1.72
N GLN A 9 -5.03 -7.40 -1.03
CA GLN A 9 -6.17 -6.55 -0.77
C GLN A 9 -5.80 -5.31 0.06
N SER A 10 -4.96 -5.46 1.09
CA SER A 10 -4.47 -4.34 1.89
C SER A 10 -3.69 -3.34 1.02
N ILE A 11 -2.74 -3.83 0.20
CA ILE A 11 -1.97 -2.98 -0.72
C ILE A 11 -2.92 -2.26 -1.70
N TYR A 12 -3.85 -2.99 -2.33
CA TYR A 12 -4.78 -2.41 -3.31
C TYR A 12 -5.67 -1.32 -2.70
N ILE A 13 -6.22 -1.55 -1.51
CA ILE A 13 -7.06 -0.58 -0.80
C ILE A 13 -6.25 0.67 -0.50
N HIS A 14 -5.09 0.53 0.13
CA HIS A 14 -4.30 1.67 0.58
C HIS A 14 -3.67 2.45 -0.58
N LEU A 15 -3.30 1.79 -1.69
CA LEU A 15 -2.95 2.46 -2.94
C LEU A 15 -4.13 3.26 -3.50
N THR A 16 -5.33 2.65 -3.50
CA THR A 16 -6.54 3.30 -4.03
C THR A 16 -6.93 4.53 -3.20
N THR A 17 -6.88 4.42 -1.88
CA THR A 17 -7.27 5.48 -0.94
C THR A 17 -6.15 6.47 -0.66
N ALA A 18 -4.92 6.22 -1.14
CA ALA A 18 -3.81 7.16 -1.01
C ALA A 18 -4.20 8.56 -1.52
N HIS A 19 -3.66 9.58 -0.85
CA HIS A 19 -3.98 10.98 -1.11
C HIS A 19 -3.80 11.34 -2.59
N GLY A 20 -4.82 11.97 -3.17
CA GLY A 20 -4.83 12.39 -4.58
C GLY A 20 -3.59 13.20 -5.00
N PRO A 21 -3.13 14.18 -4.20
CA PRO A 21 -1.88 14.90 -4.45
C PRO A 21 -0.67 13.99 -4.57
N SER A 22 -0.47 13.04 -3.65
CA SER A 22 0.65 12.10 -3.68
C SER A 22 0.60 11.23 -4.94
N LYS A 23 -0.58 10.72 -5.33
CA LYS A 23 -0.71 9.96 -6.58
C LYS A 23 -0.37 10.81 -7.82
N ARG A 24 -0.79 12.07 -7.84
CA ARG A 24 -0.46 13.02 -8.93
C ARG A 24 1.02 13.40 -8.95
N GLY A 25 1.65 13.54 -7.79
CA GLY A 25 3.10 13.77 -7.67
C GLY A 25 3.90 12.56 -8.14
N LEU A 26 3.49 11.34 -7.80
CA LEU A 26 4.09 10.11 -8.31
C LEU A 26 4.00 10.00 -9.84
N ALA A 27 2.85 10.36 -10.40
CA ALA A 27 2.55 10.34 -11.83
C ALA A 27 3.21 11.48 -12.63
N GLY A 28 3.73 12.51 -11.96
CA GLY A 28 4.19 13.74 -12.60
C GLY A 28 3.07 14.56 -13.25
N THR A 29 1.84 14.42 -12.76
CA THR A 29 0.66 15.16 -13.25
C THR A 29 0.20 16.26 -12.29
N GLY A 30 0.87 16.40 -11.14
CA GLY A 30 0.66 17.47 -10.15
C GLY A 30 1.12 18.86 -10.63
N ARG A 31 1.20 19.82 -9.70
CA ARG A 31 1.51 21.23 -10.02
C ARG A 31 2.89 21.39 -10.67
N SER A 32 3.89 20.66 -10.20
CA SER A 32 5.26 20.69 -10.72
C SER A 32 5.40 20.06 -12.12
N ARG A 33 4.40 19.25 -12.55
CA ARG A 33 4.45 18.40 -13.75
C ARG A 33 5.69 17.48 -13.82
N ARG A 34 6.35 17.24 -12.68
CA ARG A 34 7.51 16.36 -12.53
C ARG A 34 7.17 15.24 -11.55
N ARG A 35 7.74 14.06 -11.76
CA ARG A 35 7.59 12.96 -10.80
C ARG A 35 8.30 13.32 -9.49
N GLU A 36 7.65 13.07 -8.37
CA GLU A 36 8.13 13.44 -7.04
C GLU A 36 8.45 12.18 -6.22
N ARG A 37 9.72 11.98 -5.88
CA ARG A 37 10.17 10.81 -5.11
C ARG A 37 9.55 10.77 -3.71
N LEU A 38 9.35 11.93 -3.10
CA LEU A 38 8.64 12.08 -1.83
C LEU A 38 7.19 11.61 -1.89
N SER A 39 6.53 11.73 -3.05
CA SER A 39 5.17 11.20 -3.24
C SER A 39 5.17 9.67 -3.21
N ALA A 40 6.16 9.00 -3.81
CA ALA A 40 6.32 7.55 -3.71
C ALA A 40 6.50 7.11 -2.24
N HIS A 41 7.38 7.81 -1.51
CA HIS A 41 7.63 7.53 -0.10
C HIS A 41 6.40 7.76 0.79
N SER A 42 5.63 8.82 0.54
CA SER A 42 4.38 9.08 1.26
C SER A 42 3.37 7.94 1.07
N ILE A 43 3.16 7.49 -0.18
CA ILE A 43 2.26 6.37 -0.47
C ILE A 43 2.77 5.08 0.17
N ALA A 44 4.08 4.81 0.08
CA ALA A 44 4.71 3.64 0.70
C ALA A 44 4.54 3.62 2.22
N THR A 45 4.65 4.79 2.87
CA THR A 45 4.45 4.95 4.31
C THR A 45 3.03 4.57 4.71
N ASP A 46 2.02 5.06 3.99
CA ASP A 46 0.62 4.76 4.27
C ASP A 46 0.32 3.26 4.09
N ILE A 47 0.86 2.65 3.03
CA ILE A 47 0.70 1.21 2.75
C ILE A 47 1.39 0.36 3.84
N ALA A 48 2.65 0.66 4.17
CA ALA A 48 3.41 -0.12 5.15
C ALA A 48 2.75 -0.11 6.53
N LYS A 49 2.33 1.08 6.99
CA LYS A 49 1.62 1.24 8.28
C LYS A 49 0.33 0.43 8.30
N ALA A 50 -0.44 0.46 7.21
CA ALA A 50 -1.68 -0.27 7.12
C ALA A 50 -1.50 -1.80 7.13
N ILE A 51 -0.55 -2.30 6.35
CA ILE A 51 -0.23 -3.73 6.30
C ILE A 51 0.15 -4.23 7.70
N ARG A 52 0.97 -3.46 8.44
CA ARG A 52 1.44 -3.79 9.78
C ARG A 52 0.34 -3.97 10.82
N ILE A 53 -0.84 -3.42 10.60
CA ILE A 53 -1.98 -3.58 11.52
C ILE A 53 -2.39 -5.07 11.59
N ASN A 54 -2.31 -5.79 10.47
CA ASN A 54 -2.82 -7.16 10.34
C ASN A 54 -1.78 -8.16 9.80
N HIS A 55 -0.54 -7.73 9.55
CA HIS A 55 0.51 -8.60 9.03
C HIS A 55 1.80 -8.44 9.82
N ARG A 56 2.41 -9.59 10.10
CA ARG A 56 3.79 -9.67 10.57
C ARG A 56 4.69 -9.78 9.35
N ILE A 57 5.72 -8.95 9.30
CA ILE A 57 6.73 -8.98 8.23
C ILE A 57 8.05 -9.36 8.88
N GLU A 58 8.54 -10.53 8.51
CA GLU A 58 9.73 -11.13 9.10
C GLU A 58 10.76 -11.49 8.02
N ARG A 59 12.02 -11.55 8.42
CA ARG A 59 13.11 -12.06 7.60
C ARG A 59 14.02 -12.88 8.51
N TYR A 60 14.19 -14.17 8.18
CA TYR A 60 14.96 -15.11 9.01
C TYR A 60 14.47 -15.16 10.47
N GLY A 61 13.15 -15.13 10.67
CA GLY A 61 12.52 -15.17 12.00
C GLY A 61 12.62 -13.88 12.82
N ALA A 62 13.21 -12.80 12.28
CA ALA A 62 13.27 -11.49 12.94
C ALA A 62 12.24 -10.54 12.31
N THR A 63 11.55 -9.75 13.13
CA THR A 63 10.65 -8.70 12.65
C THR A 63 11.45 -7.63 11.90
N VAL A 64 11.09 -7.40 10.63
CA VAL A 64 11.71 -6.37 9.79
C VAL A 64 11.32 -4.98 10.35
N PRO A 65 12.21 -3.98 10.37
CA PRO A 65 11.83 -2.61 10.74
C PRO A 65 10.80 -1.99 9.78
N GLU A 66 9.91 -1.14 10.27
CA GLU A 66 8.92 -0.45 9.40
C GLU A 66 9.60 0.39 8.31
N ALA A 67 10.66 1.14 8.67
CA ALA A 67 11.41 1.97 7.73
C ALA A 67 11.96 1.16 6.54
N GLU A 68 12.47 -0.05 6.78
CA GLU A 68 12.98 -0.92 5.71
C GLU A 68 11.87 -1.37 4.74
N VAL A 69 10.66 -1.61 5.25
CA VAL A 69 9.49 -1.92 4.41
C VAL A 69 9.07 -0.69 3.61
N ILE A 70 9.08 0.50 4.21
CA ILE A 70 8.76 1.75 3.54
C ILE A 70 9.76 2.02 2.40
N ASP A 71 11.05 1.88 2.67
CA ASP A 71 12.11 2.13 1.69
C ASP A 71 11.98 1.19 0.49
N LEU A 72 11.73 -0.11 0.74
CA LEU A 72 11.45 -1.09 -0.32
C LEU A 72 10.25 -0.65 -1.17
N LEU A 73 9.10 -0.40 -0.54
CA LEU A 73 7.88 -0.06 -1.26
C LEU A 73 8.02 1.27 -2.03
N ALA A 74 8.75 2.25 -1.47
CA ALA A 74 9.00 3.52 -2.11
C ALA A 74 9.90 3.39 -3.34
N GLU A 75 10.93 2.54 -3.26
CA GLU A 75 11.80 2.22 -4.39
C GLU A 75 11.03 1.52 -5.51
N GLU A 76 10.27 0.48 -5.19
CA GLU A 76 9.47 -0.26 -6.17
C GLU A 76 8.40 0.63 -6.81
N LEU A 77 7.68 1.45 -6.02
CA LEU A 77 6.75 2.46 -6.54
C LEU A 77 7.42 3.47 -7.48
N TRP A 78 8.64 3.90 -7.17
CA TRP A 78 9.38 4.84 -8.00
C TRP A 78 9.79 4.20 -9.34
N ASN A 79 10.14 2.92 -9.32
CA ASN A 79 10.55 2.15 -10.49
C ASN A 79 9.39 1.73 -11.39
N VAL A 80 8.13 1.81 -10.91
CA VAL A 80 6.94 1.63 -11.76
C VAL A 80 7.04 2.56 -12.98
N PRO A 81 6.81 2.04 -14.21
CA PRO A 81 6.84 2.85 -15.43
C PRO A 81 5.93 4.08 -15.35
N ALA A 82 6.42 5.21 -15.85
CA ALA A 82 5.69 6.47 -15.81
C ALA A 82 4.32 6.41 -16.54
N VAL A 83 4.16 5.51 -17.51
CA VAL A 83 2.88 5.29 -18.19
C VAL A 83 1.86 4.72 -17.20
N THR A 84 2.21 3.66 -16.47
CA THR A 84 1.35 3.03 -15.46
C THR A 84 0.98 3.99 -14.34
N THR A 85 1.93 4.80 -13.84
CA THR A 85 1.62 5.80 -12.80
C THR A 85 0.73 6.93 -13.32
N LYS A 86 0.82 7.30 -14.61
CA LYS A 86 -0.13 8.24 -15.23
C LYS A 86 -1.52 7.64 -15.39
N GLU A 87 -1.62 6.38 -15.79
CA GLU A 87 -2.90 5.67 -15.90
C GLU A 87 -3.62 5.56 -14.55
N LEU A 88 -2.87 5.38 -13.44
CA LEU A 88 -3.40 5.38 -12.07
C LEU A 88 -4.20 6.65 -11.73
N VAL A 89 -3.86 7.80 -12.31
CA VAL A 89 -4.53 9.09 -12.08
C VAL A 89 -5.33 9.57 -13.29
N GLY A 90 -5.41 8.76 -14.35
CA GLY A 90 -6.11 9.06 -15.57
C GLY A 90 -7.64 9.00 -15.43
N ILE A 91 -8.34 9.50 -16.43
CA ILE A 91 -9.82 9.54 -16.46
C ILE A 91 -10.43 8.17 -16.76
N ASP A 92 -9.77 7.37 -17.61
CA ASP A 92 -10.21 6.05 -18.05
C ASP A 92 -10.20 5.08 -16.85
N ALA A 93 -11.39 4.60 -16.47
CA ALA A 93 -11.57 3.73 -15.31
C ALA A 93 -10.92 2.35 -15.51
N ASN A 94 -10.94 1.81 -16.73
CA ASN A 94 -10.39 0.48 -17.03
C ASN A 94 -8.86 0.51 -16.97
N LYS A 95 -8.26 1.54 -17.57
CA LYS A 95 -6.80 1.74 -17.47
C LYS A 95 -6.37 2.01 -16.03
N ARG A 96 -7.15 2.80 -15.29
CA ARG A 96 -6.88 3.07 -13.88
C ARG A 96 -6.96 1.81 -13.01
N ASP A 97 -7.95 0.94 -13.21
CA ASP A 97 -8.02 -0.34 -12.48
C ASP A 97 -6.86 -1.27 -12.85
N THR A 98 -6.51 -1.36 -14.13
CA THR A 98 -5.36 -2.12 -14.62
C THR A 98 -4.06 -1.62 -13.98
N ALA A 99 -3.87 -0.30 -13.91
CA ALA A 99 -2.70 0.31 -13.28
C ALA A 99 -2.64 0.00 -11.78
N LYS A 100 -3.77 0.06 -11.05
CA LYS A 100 -3.82 -0.32 -9.64
C LYS A 100 -3.38 -1.76 -9.44
N ARG A 101 -3.97 -2.71 -10.18
CA ARG A 101 -3.61 -4.14 -10.09
C ARG A 101 -2.14 -4.39 -10.43
N THR A 102 -1.63 -3.72 -11.46
CA THR A 102 -0.22 -3.80 -11.85
C THR A 102 0.69 -3.34 -10.72
N ILE A 103 0.41 -2.17 -10.14
CA ILE A 103 1.21 -1.63 -9.04
C ILE A 103 1.09 -2.51 -7.80
N THR A 104 -0.12 -2.94 -7.44
CA THR A 104 -0.33 -3.87 -6.32
C THR A 104 0.50 -5.13 -6.49
N ASN A 105 0.49 -5.76 -7.66
CA ASN A 105 1.26 -6.97 -7.93
C ASN A 105 2.78 -6.73 -7.83
N VAL A 106 3.27 -5.59 -8.31
CA VAL A 106 4.69 -5.20 -8.15
C VAL A 106 5.08 -5.14 -6.67
N LEU A 107 4.28 -4.44 -5.85
CA LEU A 107 4.55 -4.29 -4.42
C LEU A 107 4.40 -5.61 -3.66
N LEU A 108 3.38 -6.40 -4.00
CA LEU A 108 3.16 -7.72 -3.42
C LEU A 108 4.36 -8.63 -3.70
N THR A 109 4.76 -8.73 -4.97
CA THR A 109 5.91 -9.55 -5.39
C THR A 109 7.20 -9.11 -4.68
N ALA A 110 7.43 -7.80 -4.54
CA ALA A 110 8.59 -7.29 -3.83
C ALA A 110 8.59 -7.67 -2.35
N LEU A 111 7.44 -7.61 -1.68
CA LEU A 111 7.31 -8.03 -0.27
C LEU A 111 7.52 -9.53 -0.12
N THR A 112 6.82 -10.35 -0.90
CA THR A 112 6.81 -11.81 -0.75
C THR A 112 8.09 -12.48 -1.26
N SER A 113 8.87 -11.79 -2.09
CA SER A 113 10.20 -12.29 -2.53
C SER A 113 11.31 -12.03 -1.50
N ARG A 114 11.14 -11.05 -0.60
CA ARG A 114 12.16 -10.65 0.38
C ARG A 114 11.81 -11.04 1.81
N TYR A 115 10.52 -11.16 2.13
CA TYR A 115 10.02 -11.30 3.48
C TYR A 115 8.99 -12.42 3.61
N GLU A 116 8.93 -12.95 4.82
CA GLU A 116 7.84 -13.79 5.29
C GLU A 116 6.72 -12.86 5.77
N CYS A 117 5.60 -12.83 5.05
CA CYS A 117 4.42 -12.03 5.39
C CYS A 117 3.30 -12.92 5.92
N THR A 118 3.04 -12.83 7.22
CA THR A 118 2.04 -13.65 7.90
C THR A 118 0.87 -12.80 8.34
N PHE A 119 -0.33 -13.09 7.85
CA PHE A 119 -1.55 -12.46 8.33
C PHE A 119 -1.85 -12.90 9.77
N PHE A 120 -2.19 -11.95 10.62
CA PHE A 120 -2.79 -12.22 11.92
C PHE A 120 -4.09 -11.42 12.03
N ARG A 121 -5.14 -12.09 12.50
CA ARG A 121 -6.39 -11.39 12.78
C ARG A 121 -6.16 -10.51 14.02
N PRO A 122 -6.26 -9.17 13.94
CA PRO A 122 -6.21 -8.34 15.13
C PRO A 122 -7.34 -8.78 16.07
N ALA A 123 -7.07 -8.87 17.36
CA ALA A 123 -8.11 -9.18 18.34
C ALA A 123 -9.24 -8.16 18.18
N TYR A 124 -10.47 -8.64 17.93
CA TYR A 124 -11.65 -7.78 17.82
C TYR A 124 -11.85 -7.04 19.15
N ARG A 125 -11.43 -5.77 19.21
CA ARG A 125 -11.88 -4.84 20.24
C ARG A 125 -13.18 -4.24 19.75
N GLY A 126 -14.27 -4.97 19.92
CA GLY A 126 -15.60 -4.45 19.61
C GLY A 126 -15.86 -3.13 20.31
N MET A 127 -16.80 -2.35 19.78
CA MET A 127 -17.49 -1.33 20.58
C MET A 127 -18.03 -2.06 21.82
N GLY A 128 -17.51 -1.74 23.01
CA GLY A 128 -18.08 -2.22 24.26
C GLY A 128 -19.58 -1.92 24.28
N PRO A 129 -20.39 -2.69 25.02
CA PRO A 129 -21.83 -2.53 25.02
C PRO A 129 -22.19 -1.06 25.22
N SER A 130 -22.87 -0.45 24.24
CA SER A 130 -23.48 0.85 24.42
C SER A 130 -24.51 0.70 25.53
N THR A 131 -24.15 1.14 26.74
CA THR A 131 -25.09 1.32 27.83
C THR A 131 -26.05 2.42 27.41
N ALA A 132 -27.15 2.04 26.76
CA ALA A 132 -28.30 2.90 26.59
C ALA A 132 -28.88 3.15 27.99
N ALA A 133 -28.46 4.24 28.62
CA ALA A 133 -29.10 4.77 29.81
C ALA A 133 -30.51 5.19 29.39
N THR A 134 -31.52 4.44 29.83
CA THR A 134 -32.91 4.85 29.74
C THR A 134 -33.26 5.52 31.06
N ASN A 135 -33.70 6.78 30.96
CA ASN A 135 -34.27 7.58 32.05
C ASN A 135 -35.47 6.91 32.71
#